data_AF-A0A1F6QVR6-F1
#
_entry.id   AF-A0A1F6QVR6-F1
#
_cell.length_a   1.000
_cell.length_b   1.000
_cell.length_c   1.000
_cell.angle_alpha   90.00
_cell.angle_beta   90.00
_cell.angle_gamma   90.00
#
_symmetry.space_group_name_H-M   'P 1'
#
loop_
_entity.id
_entity.type
_entity.pdbx_description
1 polymer ?
#
loop_
_entity_poly.entity_id
_entity_poly.type
_entity_poly.pdbx_seq_one_letter_code
_entity_poly.pdbx_strand_id
1 'polypeptide(L)'
;MEESQKVFQIKREHKNFLEPFVCDGKLNALIILGSPEPHGMAKARAKDGLFATDLGLFLGTFLNYRPEMFTKLDTEVKDEDLKNNLILIGGPGVNFVTAKINSKLAIKFERVKDQGNYYSGFHSNISGKDYYEEGYGIIVKTKNPFDKNKDILVIAGRRMAGTRAAILAFLQKFDEICKGNSYDSKIYARIVEGIDKDNDGVIDSVEFLE
;
A
#
# COMPACT_ATOMS: atom_id res chain seq x y z
N MET A 1 24.98 -11.16 10.82
CA MET A 1 24.30 -10.40 9.74
C MET A 1 25.38 -9.62 9.01
N GLU A 2 25.53 -9.83 7.70
CA GLU A 2 26.42 -8.99 6.89
C GLU A 2 25.84 -7.57 6.79
N GLU A 3 26.65 -6.57 7.13
CA GLU A 3 26.34 -5.16 6.96
C GLU A 3 26.51 -4.78 5.48
N SER A 4 25.54 -4.08 4.90
CA SER A 4 25.66 -3.48 3.57
C SER A 4 25.88 -1.97 3.69
N GLN A 5 26.75 -1.43 2.83
CA GLN A 5 26.99 0.02 2.76
C GLN A 5 25.87 0.71 2.00
N LYS A 6 25.22 1.69 2.63
CA LYS A 6 24.30 2.61 1.94
C LYS A 6 25.09 3.61 1.12
N VAL A 7 24.61 3.87 -0.10
CA VAL A 7 25.27 4.79 -1.05
C VAL A 7 24.84 6.25 -0.84
N PHE A 8 23.74 6.53 -0.11
CA PHE A 8 23.17 7.89 -0.02
C PHE A 8 22.62 8.27 1.36
N GLN A 9 22.57 9.59 1.64
CA GLN A 9 21.86 10.19 2.77
C GLN A 9 20.34 10.18 2.52
N ILE A 10 19.58 9.66 3.48
CA ILE A 10 18.10 9.64 3.43
C ILE A 10 17.56 10.99 3.90
N LYS A 11 16.63 11.59 3.16
CA LYS A 11 15.95 12.84 3.57
C LYS A 11 15.14 12.63 4.86
N ARG A 12 14.98 13.66 5.68
CA ARG A 12 14.28 13.55 6.97
C ARG A 12 12.81 13.13 6.79
N GLU A 13 12.16 13.64 5.75
CA GLU A 13 10.77 13.37 5.41
C GLU A 13 10.57 11.90 5.03
N HIS A 14 11.51 11.35 4.25
CA HIS A 14 11.53 9.92 3.88
C HIS A 14 11.66 9.04 5.11
N LYS A 15 12.57 9.40 6.03
CA LYS A 15 12.74 8.70 7.30
C LYS A 15 11.46 8.74 8.13
N ASN A 16 10.85 9.92 8.31
CA ASN A 16 9.62 10.06 9.09
C ASN A 16 8.44 9.29 8.49
N PHE A 17 8.35 9.22 7.15
CA PHE A 17 7.30 8.47 6.48
C PHE A 17 7.52 6.95 6.63
N LEU A 18 8.74 6.47 6.38
CA LEU A 18 9.06 5.04 6.45
C LEU A 18 9.17 4.52 7.88
N GLU A 19 9.45 5.34 8.88
CA GLU A 19 9.26 4.96 10.28
C GLU A 19 7.75 4.79 10.56
N PRO A 20 7.27 3.63 11.03
CA PRO A 20 8.04 2.59 11.74
C PRO A 20 8.40 1.34 10.91
N PHE A 21 8.08 1.30 9.61
CA PHE A 21 8.31 0.14 8.74
C PHE A 21 9.78 -0.10 8.44
N VAL A 22 10.61 0.94 8.43
CA VAL A 22 12.07 0.83 8.33
C VAL A 22 12.68 1.56 9.51
N CYS A 23 13.38 0.84 10.37
CA CYS A 23 14.04 1.36 11.57
C CYS A 23 15.54 1.06 11.51
N ASP A 24 16.38 2.08 11.60
CA ASP A 24 17.84 1.96 11.59
C ASP A 24 18.41 1.15 10.42
N GLY A 25 17.74 1.26 9.25
CA GLY A 25 18.12 0.51 8.05
C GLY A 25 17.67 -0.95 8.05
N LYS A 26 16.81 -1.36 8.97
CA LYS A 26 16.19 -2.69 9.00
C LYS A 26 14.72 -2.63 8.68
N LEU A 27 14.21 -3.61 7.95
CA LEU A 27 12.78 -3.76 7.76
C LEU A 27 12.17 -4.20 9.09
N ASN A 28 11.21 -3.42 9.57
CA ASN A 28 10.45 -3.63 10.79
C ASN A 28 8.96 -3.74 10.43
N ALA A 29 8.64 -4.58 9.45
CA ALA A 29 7.29 -4.83 8.99
C ALA A 29 7.15 -6.20 8.31
N LEU A 30 5.94 -6.74 8.31
CA LEU A 30 5.55 -7.85 7.44
C LEU A 30 4.89 -7.29 6.18
N ILE A 31 5.30 -7.79 5.01
CA ILE A 31 4.68 -7.44 3.73
C ILE A 31 3.64 -8.52 3.41
N ILE A 32 2.37 -8.14 3.34
CA ILE A 32 1.26 -9.07 3.11
C ILE A 32 0.69 -8.82 1.71
N LEU A 33 0.76 -9.86 0.88
CA LEU A 33 0.26 -9.88 -0.48
C LEU A 33 -1.05 -10.66 -0.55
N GLY A 34 -1.93 -10.32 -1.47
CA GLY A 34 -3.05 -11.20 -1.78
C GLY A 34 -2.60 -12.54 -2.37
N SER A 35 -3.31 -13.63 -2.10
CA SER A 35 -3.00 -14.94 -2.69
C SER A 35 -3.39 -15.01 -4.19
N PRO A 36 -2.53 -15.59 -5.05
CA PRO A 36 -2.84 -15.84 -6.46
C PRO A 36 -3.88 -16.94 -6.66
N GLU A 37 -4.13 -17.75 -5.63
CA GLU A 37 -5.17 -18.77 -5.65
C GLU A 37 -6.53 -18.18 -5.23
N PRO A 38 -7.63 -18.54 -5.91
CA PRO A 38 -8.95 -18.04 -5.55
C PRO A 38 -9.32 -18.45 -4.14
N HIS A 39 -9.62 -17.47 -3.29
CA HIS A 39 -10.04 -17.70 -1.92
C HIS A 39 -10.94 -16.57 -1.43
N GLY A 40 -11.46 -16.72 -0.21
CA GLY A 40 -12.40 -15.77 0.37
C GLY A 40 -13.71 -15.65 -0.44
N MET A 41 -14.50 -14.64 -0.11
CA MET A 41 -15.81 -14.49 -0.73
C MET A 41 -15.77 -13.92 -2.15
N ALA A 42 -14.75 -13.14 -2.50
CA ALA A 42 -14.60 -12.55 -3.84
C ALA A 42 -14.05 -13.55 -4.87
N LYS A 43 -13.38 -14.64 -4.43
CA LYS A 43 -12.72 -15.64 -5.30
C LYS A 43 -11.81 -15.01 -6.36
N ALA A 44 -11.28 -13.82 -6.09
CA ALA A 44 -10.37 -13.12 -6.98
C ALA A 44 -8.96 -13.73 -6.87
N ARG A 45 -8.18 -13.61 -7.95
CA ARG A 45 -6.78 -14.02 -7.99
C ARG A 45 -5.91 -12.77 -7.92
N ALA A 46 -5.03 -12.69 -6.92
CA ALA A 46 -4.06 -11.61 -6.85
C ALA A 46 -3.03 -11.73 -7.97
N LYS A 47 -2.68 -10.61 -8.59
CA LYS A 47 -1.56 -10.49 -9.55
C LYS A 47 -0.55 -9.42 -9.11
N ASP A 48 -0.74 -8.85 -7.93
CA ASP A 48 0.02 -7.71 -7.43
C ASP A 48 1.46 -8.06 -7.00
N GLY A 49 1.80 -9.36 -6.92
CA GLY A 49 3.14 -9.83 -6.57
C GLY A 49 4.25 -9.35 -7.51
N LEU A 50 3.94 -9.10 -8.78
CA LEU A 50 4.87 -8.47 -9.72
C LEU A 50 5.29 -7.08 -9.22
N PHE A 51 4.33 -6.22 -8.92
CA PHE A 51 4.60 -4.84 -8.47
C PHE A 51 5.18 -4.79 -7.06
N ALA A 52 4.83 -5.76 -6.21
CA ALA A 52 5.45 -5.90 -4.90
C ALA A 52 6.98 -6.10 -4.98
N THR A 53 7.48 -6.68 -6.08
CA THR A 53 8.92 -6.81 -6.34
C THR A 53 9.57 -5.44 -6.54
N ASP A 54 8.96 -4.57 -7.33
CA ASP A 54 9.46 -3.19 -7.56
C ASP A 54 9.46 -2.38 -6.26
N LEU A 55 8.39 -2.49 -5.47
CA LEU A 55 8.34 -1.89 -4.14
C LEU A 55 9.42 -2.46 -3.21
N GLY A 56 9.69 -3.77 -3.28
CA GLY A 56 10.75 -4.42 -2.52
C GLY A 56 12.13 -3.87 -2.86
N LEU A 57 12.44 -3.68 -4.15
CA LEU A 57 13.68 -3.04 -4.60
C LEU A 57 13.78 -1.60 -4.09
N PHE A 58 12.69 -0.83 -4.19
CA PHE A 58 12.62 0.53 -3.65
C PHE A 58 12.89 0.55 -2.14
N LEU A 59 12.20 -0.28 -1.34
CA LEU A 59 12.41 -0.37 0.10
C LEU A 59 13.84 -0.81 0.45
N GLY A 60 14.43 -1.69 -0.38
CA GLY A 60 15.81 -2.15 -0.28
C GLY A 60 16.83 -1.00 -0.29
N THR A 61 16.54 0.11 -0.97
CA THR A 61 17.41 1.31 -0.95
C THR A 61 17.52 1.96 0.44
N PHE A 62 16.57 1.68 1.33
CA PHE A 62 16.57 2.14 2.71
C PHE A 62 17.12 1.11 3.69
N LEU A 63 17.54 -0.07 3.23
CA LEU A 63 18.09 -1.13 4.09
C LEU A 63 19.63 -1.11 4.09
N ASN A 64 20.25 -1.53 5.20
CA ASN A 64 21.71 -1.67 5.37
C ASN A 64 22.10 -3.09 5.84
N TYR A 65 21.24 -4.07 5.58
CA TYR A 65 21.44 -5.46 5.92
C TYR A 65 20.82 -6.34 4.85
N ARG A 66 21.20 -7.62 4.86
CA ARG A 66 20.51 -8.65 4.09
C ARG A 66 19.22 -9.08 4.80
N PRO A 67 18.03 -8.79 4.25
CA PRO A 67 16.77 -9.21 4.85
C PRO A 67 16.59 -10.74 4.78
N GLU A 68 15.93 -11.29 5.79
CA GLU A 68 15.30 -12.61 5.75
C GLU A 68 13.94 -12.53 5.03
N MET A 69 13.16 -13.62 5.03
CA MET A 69 11.86 -13.64 4.38
C MET A 69 10.83 -12.86 5.21
N PHE A 70 10.36 -11.72 4.71
CA PHE A 70 9.38 -10.84 5.38
C PHE A 70 8.01 -10.79 4.68
N THR A 71 7.83 -11.58 3.62
CA THR A 71 6.59 -11.64 2.85
C THR A 71 5.71 -12.80 3.29
N LYS A 72 4.40 -12.56 3.36
CA LYS A 72 3.37 -13.60 3.54
C LYS A 72 2.23 -13.39 2.54
N LEU A 73 1.62 -14.47 2.08
CA LEU A 73 0.30 -14.38 1.49
C LEU A 73 -0.72 -14.10 2.59
N ASP A 74 -1.77 -13.36 2.27
CA ASP A 74 -2.84 -13.06 3.20
C ASP A 74 -3.38 -14.36 3.81
N THR A 75 -3.62 -15.40 3.02
CA THR A 75 -4.03 -16.75 3.48
C THR A 75 -3.13 -17.42 4.52
N GLU A 76 -1.88 -16.98 4.69
CA GLU A 76 -0.90 -17.51 5.65
C GLU A 76 -0.83 -16.69 6.94
N VAL A 77 -1.52 -15.53 6.99
CA VAL A 77 -1.49 -14.59 8.11
C VAL A 77 -2.22 -15.18 9.32
N LYS A 78 -1.53 -15.14 10.47
CA LYS A 78 -2.07 -15.52 11.77
C LYS A 78 -2.40 -14.27 12.61
N ASP A 79 -3.16 -14.45 13.69
CA ASP A 79 -3.52 -13.32 14.58
C ASP A 79 -2.32 -12.65 15.25
N GLU A 80 -1.23 -13.39 15.48
CA GLU A 80 0.03 -12.84 15.98
C GLU A 80 0.71 -11.92 14.95
N ASP A 81 0.63 -12.27 13.66
CA ASP A 81 1.21 -11.48 12.58
C ASP A 81 0.55 -10.11 12.49
N LEU A 82 -0.77 -10.07 12.70
CA LEU A 82 -1.57 -8.84 12.65
C LEU A 82 -1.13 -7.78 13.66
N LYS A 83 -0.39 -8.14 14.71
CA LYS A 83 0.14 -7.22 15.73
C LYS A 83 1.51 -6.63 15.39
N ASN A 84 2.03 -6.87 14.17
CA ASN A 84 3.26 -6.23 13.70
C ASN A 84 2.97 -4.91 12.96
N ASN A 85 4.02 -4.19 12.54
CA ASN A 85 3.82 -3.22 11.47
C ASN A 85 3.56 -3.99 10.17
N LEU A 86 2.62 -3.52 9.37
CA LEU A 86 2.20 -4.23 8.15
C LEU A 86 2.32 -3.33 6.93
N ILE A 87 2.84 -3.86 5.84
CA ILE A 87 2.71 -3.28 4.50
C ILE A 87 1.75 -4.17 3.72
N LEU A 88 0.56 -3.68 3.44
CA LEU A 88 -0.48 -4.42 2.74
C LEU A 88 -0.50 -4.02 1.28
N ILE A 89 -0.34 -5.00 0.40
CA ILE A 89 -0.40 -4.79 -1.05
C ILE A 89 -1.61 -5.52 -1.60
N GLY A 90 -2.40 -4.79 -2.39
CA GLY A 90 -3.63 -5.28 -2.98
C GLY A 90 -4.89 -4.90 -2.19
N GLY A 91 -5.96 -4.66 -2.96
CA GLY A 91 -7.24 -4.23 -2.42
C GLY A 91 -7.99 -5.34 -1.66
N PRO A 92 -9.08 -4.99 -0.97
CA PRO A 92 -9.83 -5.90 -0.11
C PRO A 92 -10.54 -7.04 -0.85
N GLY A 93 -10.58 -7.01 -2.19
CA GLY A 93 -11.05 -8.14 -3.00
C GLY A 93 -10.04 -9.29 -3.11
N VAL A 94 -8.75 -9.02 -2.91
CA VAL A 94 -7.65 -10.00 -3.05
C VAL A 94 -6.79 -10.13 -1.79
N ASN A 95 -6.88 -9.19 -0.85
CA ASN A 95 -6.14 -9.19 0.41
C ASN A 95 -7.13 -9.04 1.58
N PHE A 96 -7.35 -10.11 2.34
CA PHE A 96 -8.35 -10.09 3.41
C PHE A 96 -7.96 -9.16 4.57
N VAL A 97 -6.67 -8.94 4.81
CA VAL A 97 -6.21 -8.05 5.88
C VAL A 97 -6.61 -6.62 5.56
N THR A 98 -6.43 -6.20 4.30
CA THR A 98 -6.96 -4.93 3.78
C THR A 98 -8.47 -4.84 3.97
N ALA A 99 -9.22 -5.91 3.70
CA ALA A 99 -10.67 -5.96 3.93
C ALA A 99 -11.05 -5.80 5.42
N LYS A 100 -10.29 -6.42 6.33
CA LYS A 100 -10.53 -6.40 7.79
C LYS A 100 -10.36 -5.00 8.37
N ILE A 101 -9.41 -4.21 7.84
CA ILE A 101 -9.13 -2.86 8.34
C ILE A 101 -9.82 -1.74 7.56
N ASN A 102 -10.51 -2.04 6.46
CA ASN A 102 -11.05 -1.03 5.54
C ASN A 102 -11.89 0.06 6.24
N SER A 103 -12.68 -0.30 7.25
CA SER A 103 -13.52 0.63 8.02
C SER A 103 -12.72 1.62 8.90
N LYS A 104 -11.41 1.41 9.04
CA LYS A 104 -10.49 2.23 9.84
C LYS A 104 -9.59 3.13 8.98
N LEU A 105 -9.69 3.04 7.64
CA LEU A 105 -8.89 3.85 6.73
C LEU A 105 -9.49 5.25 6.58
N ALA A 106 -8.63 6.26 6.46
CA ALA A 106 -9.05 7.62 6.14
C ALA A 106 -9.61 7.72 4.72
N ILE A 107 -9.09 6.90 3.80
CA ILE A 107 -9.61 6.67 2.46
C ILE A 107 -9.96 5.20 2.37
N LYS A 108 -11.26 4.90 2.29
CA LYS A 108 -11.80 3.54 2.37
C LYS A 108 -12.24 3.06 0.99
N PHE A 109 -12.20 1.76 0.79
CA PHE A 109 -12.85 1.12 -0.35
C PHE A 109 -14.36 1.10 -0.11
N GLU A 110 -15.13 1.65 -1.04
CA GLU A 110 -16.58 1.71 -0.92
C GLU A 110 -17.21 0.39 -1.40
N ARG A 111 -17.97 -0.26 -0.51
CA ARG A 111 -18.67 -1.52 -0.83
C ARG A 111 -20.00 -1.24 -1.53
N VAL A 112 -20.31 -2.00 -2.56
CA VAL A 112 -21.63 -1.96 -3.19
C VAL A 112 -22.59 -2.83 -2.39
N LYS A 113 -23.56 -2.19 -1.72
CA LYS A 113 -24.50 -2.84 -0.78
C LYS A 113 -25.21 -4.07 -1.37
N ASP A 114 -25.55 -4.02 -2.66
CA ASP A 114 -26.35 -5.06 -3.33
C ASP A 114 -25.52 -6.04 -4.17
N GLN A 115 -24.18 -5.88 -4.22
CA GLN A 115 -23.28 -6.75 -5.00
C GLN A 115 -22.25 -7.48 -4.11
N GLY A 116 -22.60 -7.76 -2.85
CA GLY A 116 -21.79 -8.55 -1.95
C GLY A 116 -20.43 -7.92 -1.62
N ASN A 117 -19.33 -8.62 -1.93
CA ASN A 117 -17.95 -8.16 -1.64
C ASN A 117 -17.32 -7.37 -2.78
N TYR A 118 -18.14 -6.80 -3.67
CA TYR A 118 -17.67 -5.89 -4.69
C TYR A 118 -17.42 -4.50 -4.11
N TYR A 119 -16.32 -3.90 -4.53
CA TYR A 119 -15.97 -2.53 -4.20
C TYR A 119 -16.09 -1.69 -5.46
N SER A 120 -16.79 -0.56 -5.40
CA SER A 120 -17.02 0.33 -6.55
C SER A 120 -15.91 1.33 -6.76
N GLY A 121 -15.17 1.69 -5.70
CA GLY A 121 -14.19 2.75 -5.74
C GLY A 121 -13.67 3.08 -4.35
N PHE A 122 -13.30 4.34 -4.15
CA PHE A 122 -12.83 4.88 -2.89
C PHE A 122 -13.71 6.02 -2.42
N HIS A 123 -13.83 6.15 -1.11
CA HIS A 123 -14.40 7.32 -0.45
C HIS A 123 -13.35 7.92 0.49
N SER A 124 -13.05 9.21 0.32
CA SER A 124 -12.13 9.95 1.20
C SER A 124 -12.93 10.60 2.33
N ASN A 125 -12.73 10.13 3.57
CA ASN A 125 -13.32 10.79 4.75
C ASN A 125 -12.64 12.14 5.04
N ILE A 126 -11.54 12.47 4.34
CA ILE A 126 -10.78 13.71 4.50
C ILE A 126 -11.44 14.82 3.68
N SER A 127 -11.69 14.56 2.39
CA SER A 127 -12.27 15.54 1.46
C SER A 127 -13.79 15.40 1.28
N GLY A 128 -14.36 14.24 1.63
CA GLY A 128 -15.75 13.86 1.35
C GLY A 128 -16.01 13.41 -0.09
N LYS A 129 -14.96 13.22 -0.91
CA LYS A 129 -15.07 12.85 -2.33
C LYS A 129 -15.05 11.35 -2.58
N ASP A 130 -15.67 10.95 -3.68
CA ASP A 130 -15.67 9.57 -4.20
C ASP A 130 -14.87 9.44 -5.50
N TYR A 131 -14.24 8.28 -5.69
CA TYR A 131 -13.32 7.99 -6.79
C TYR A 131 -13.55 6.59 -7.35
N TYR A 132 -13.93 6.46 -8.63
CA TYR A 132 -14.44 5.20 -9.19
C TYR A 132 -13.59 4.56 -10.30
N GLU A 133 -12.61 5.28 -10.85
CA GLU A 133 -11.81 4.78 -11.98
C GLU A 133 -10.94 3.58 -11.60
N GLU A 134 -10.68 2.71 -12.57
CA GLU A 134 -9.87 1.49 -12.35
C GLU A 134 -8.38 1.77 -12.18
N GLY A 135 -7.91 2.86 -12.78
CA GLY A 135 -6.54 3.36 -12.64
C GLY A 135 -6.26 4.03 -11.30
N TYR A 136 -7.27 4.20 -10.44
CA TYR A 136 -7.10 4.82 -9.14
C TYR A 136 -6.53 3.83 -8.10
N GLY A 137 -5.49 4.28 -7.41
CA GLY A 137 -4.85 3.61 -6.28
C GLY A 137 -4.87 4.48 -5.04
N ILE A 138 -4.67 3.85 -3.88
CA ILE A 138 -4.51 4.53 -2.60
C ILE A 138 -3.18 4.18 -1.94
N ILE A 139 -2.63 5.15 -1.24
CA ILE A 139 -1.48 4.99 -0.35
C ILE A 139 -1.91 5.54 1.01
N VAL A 140 -2.13 4.66 1.99
CA VAL A 140 -2.64 5.06 3.31
C VAL A 140 -1.77 4.48 4.41
N LYS A 141 -1.13 5.34 5.19
CA LYS A 141 -0.47 4.98 6.44
C LYS A 141 -1.39 5.32 7.62
N THR A 142 -1.70 4.33 8.44
CA THR A 142 -2.61 4.45 9.59
C THR A 142 -2.11 3.66 10.78
N LYS A 143 -2.66 3.91 11.97
CA LYS A 143 -2.38 3.10 13.16
C LYS A 143 -2.98 1.72 13.02
N ASN A 144 -2.23 0.71 13.47
CA ASN A 144 -2.68 -0.67 13.42
C ASN A 144 -3.83 -0.87 14.44
N PRO A 145 -5.04 -1.30 14.01
CA PRO A 145 -6.16 -1.51 14.91
C PRO A 145 -5.99 -2.76 15.81
N PHE A 146 -5.06 -3.67 15.50
CA PHE A 146 -4.75 -4.86 16.28
C PHE A 146 -3.67 -4.61 17.35
N ASP A 147 -2.84 -3.59 17.16
CA ASP A 147 -1.88 -3.06 18.15
C ASP A 147 -1.62 -1.57 17.89
N LYS A 148 -2.05 -0.70 18.82
CA LYS A 148 -1.95 0.76 18.65
C LYS A 148 -0.51 1.30 18.61
N ASN A 149 0.48 0.50 19.02
CA ASN A 149 1.90 0.87 18.96
C ASN A 149 2.52 0.57 17.59
N LYS A 150 1.76 -0.04 16.67
CA LYS A 150 2.20 -0.37 15.32
C LYS A 150 1.43 0.43 14.28
N ASP A 151 1.95 0.43 13.06
CA ASP A 151 1.35 1.12 11.93
C ASP A 151 1.12 0.14 10.76
N ILE A 152 0.18 0.51 9.89
CA ILE A 152 -0.14 -0.21 8.66
C ILE A 152 0.03 0.77 7.49
N LEU A 153 0.72 0.34 6.44
CA LEU A 153 0.80 1.01 5.16
C LEU A 153 0.03 0.20 4.13
N VAL A 154 -1.06 0.75 3.60
CA VAL A 154 -1.86 0.16 2.53
C VAL A 154 -1.45 0.77 1.21
N ILE A 155 -1.09 -0.08 0.24
CA ILE A 155 -0.73 0.30 -1.13
C ILE A 155 -1.58 -0.56 -2.06
N ALA A 156 -2.68 -0.02 -2.54
CA ALA A 156 -3.70 -0.85 -3.18
C ALA A 156 -4.59 -0.08 -4.15
N GLY A 157 -4.94 -0.74 -5.25
CA GLY A 157 -6.06 -0.34 -6.10
C GLY A 157 -7.28 -1.21 -5.84
N ARG A 158 -8.43 -0.77 -6.37
CA ARG A 158 -9.62 -1.63 -6.53
C ARG A 158 -9.33 -2.79 -7.49
N ARG A 159 -8.52 -2.51 -8.50
CA ARG A 159 -8.01 -3.44 -9.51
C ARG A 159 -6.49 -3.35 -9.57
N MET A 160 -5.91 -4.29 -10.33
CA MET A 160 -4.47 -4.38 -10.58
C MET A 160 -3.87 -3.07 -11.09
N ALA A 161 -4.57 -2.36 -11.99
CA ALA A 161 -4.14 -1.07 -12.54
C ALA A 161 -3.93 -0.02 -11.45
N GLY A 162 -4.88 0.15 -10.53
CA GLY A 162 -4.74 1.02 -9.38
C GLY A 162 -3.63 0.63 -8.40
N THR A 163 -3.42 -0.66 -8.13
CA THR A 163 -2.29 -1.10 -7.27
C THR A 163 -0.97 -0.73 -7.93
N ARG A 164 -0.85 -0.93 -9.25
CA ARG A 164 0.32 -0.52 -10.02
C ARG A 164 0.54 0.99 -9.96
N ALA A 165 -0.50 1.80 -10.10
CA ALA A 165 -0.40 3.26 -9.94
C ALA A 165 0.12 3.63 -8.54
N ALA A 166 -0.43 3.05 -7.47
CA ALA A 166 0.01 3.32 -6.11
C ALA A 166 1.50 2.96 -5.90
N ILE A 167 1.98 1.85 -6.47
CA ILE A 167 3.40 1.46 -6.39
C ILE A 167 4.27 2.39 -7.24
N LEU A 168 3.82 2.76 -8.43
CA LEU A 168 4.54 3.69 -9.30
C LEU A 168 4.70 5.08 -8.67
N ALA A 169 3.75 5.51 -7.84
CA ALA A 169 3.90 6.71 -7.02
C ALA A 169 5.04 6.62 -5.99
N PHE A 170 5.32 5.45 -5.41
CA PHE A 170 6.53 5.27 -4.59
C PHE A 170 7.80 5.42 -5.42
N LEU A 171 7.82 4.86 -6.63
CA LEU A 171 9.01 4.90 -7.48
C LEU A 171 9.29 6.29 -8.04
N GLN A 172 8.25 7.03 -8.45
CA GLN A 172 8.40 8.30 -9.18
C GLN A 172 8.20 9.54 -8.30
N LYS A 173 7.37 9.47 -7.26
CA LYS A 173 6.89 10.65 -6.52
C LYS A 173 6.92 10.47 -5.00
N PHE A 174 7.93 9.78 -4.48
CA PHE A 174 8.03 9.51 -3.04
C PHE A 174 8.09 10.77 -2.17
N ASP A 175 8.77 11.82 -2.64
CA ASP A 175 8.79 13.12 -1.97
C ASP A 175 7.37 13.69 -1.75
N GLU A 176 6.47 13.52 -2.73
CA GLU A 176 5.08 13.98 -2.62
C GLU A 176 4.26 13.12 -1.66
N ILE A 177 4.50 11.81 -1.60
CA ILE A 177 3.86 10.91 -0.61
C ILE A 177 4.20 11.39 0.81
N CYS A 178 5.46 11.76 1.03
CA CYS A 178 5.95 12.21 2.34
C CYS A 178 5.37 13.56 2.79
N LYS A 179 4.72 14.32 1.91
CA LYS A 179 4.04 15.58 2.28
C LYS A 179 2.68 15.36 2.94
N GLY A 180 2.15 14.13 2.91
CA GLY A 180 0.80 13.83 3.40
C GLY A 180 -0.30 14.28 2.43
N ASN A 181 -1.54 14.22 2.88
CA ASN A 181 -2.72 14.57 2.08
C ASN A 181 -2.79 16.09 1.80
N SER A 182 -3.32 16.47 0.64
CA SER A 182 -3.46 17.87 0.21
C SER A 182 -4.50 18.67 0.99
N TYR A 183 -5.49 18.02 1.61
CA TYR A 183 -6.49 18.64 2.49
C TYR A 183 -6.06 18.63 3.95
N ASP A 184 -5.26 17.64 4.38
CA ASP A 184 -4.62 17.60 5.70
C ASP A 184 -3.24 16.93 5.64
N SER A 185 -2.18 17.75 5.66
CA SER A 185 -0.80 17.28 5.55
C SER A 185 -0.34 16.40 6.72
N LYS A 186 -1.10 16.32 7.82
CA LYS A 186 -0.81 15.43 8.95
C LYS A 186 -1.26 14.00 8.70
N ILE A 187 -2.17 13.79 7.74
CA ILE A 187 -2.71 12.49 7.39
C ILE A 187 -1.95 11.96 6.17
N TYR A 188 -1.28 10.83 6.33
CA TYR A 188 -0.65 10.13 5.23
C TYR A 188 -1.67 9.26 4.50
N ALA A 189 -2.50 9.88 3.68
CA ALA A 189 -3.46 9.20 2.83
C ALA A 189 -3.54 9.92 1.48
N ARG A 190 -3.26 9.22 0.39
CA ARG A 190 -3.21 9.78 -0.96
C ARG A 190 -4.07 8.96 -1.91
N ILE A 191 -4.67 9.65 -2.88
CA ILE A 191 -5.30 9.02 -4.04
C ILE A 191 -4.42 9.30 -5.24
N VAL A 192 -4.10 8.24 -5.97
CA VAL A 192 -3.20 8.27 -7.11
C VAL A 192 -3.97 7.85 -8.34
N GLU A 193 -3.87 8.63 -9.41
CA GLU A 193 -4.32 8.25 -10.74
C GLU A 193 -3.15 7.72 -11.56
N GLY A 194 -3.32 6.53 -12.12
CA GLY A 194 -2.42 6.00 -13.13
C GLY A 194 -2.74 6.53 -14.51
N ILE A 195 -1.72 7.01 -15.22
CA ILE A 195 -1.81 7.57 -16.57
C ILE A 195 -0.96 6.71 -17.50
N ASP A 196 -1.52 6.36 -18.64
CA ASP A 196 -0.83 5.79 -19.79
C ASP A 196 -0.49 6.95 -20.75
N LYS A 197 0.77 7.43 -20.73
CA LYS A 197 1.18 8.61 -21.51
C LYS A 197 1.56 8.24 -22.93
N ASP A 198 2.14 7.06 -23.14
CA ASP A 198 2.57 6.61 -24.46
C ASP A 198 1.49 5.82 -25.23
N ASN A 199 0.35 5.55 -24.60
CA ASN A 199 -0.84 4.89 -25.15
C ASN A 199 -0.61 3.41 -25.50
N ASP A 200 0.27 2.71 -24.77
CA ASP A 200 0.52 1.28 -24.95
C ASP A 200 -0.44 0.37 -24.15
N GLY A 201 -1.33 0.97 -23.36
CA GLY A 201 -2.28 0.30 -22.46
C GLY A 201 -1.73 0.06 -21.04
N VAL A 202 -0.56 0.61 -20.70
CA VAL A 202 0.21 0.28 -19.50
C VAL A 202 0.58 1.57 -18.75
N ILE A 203 -0.13 1.88 -17.66
CA ILE A 203 0.17 3.01 -16.72
C ILE A 203 1.69 3.26 -16.52
N ASP A 204 2.24 4.32 -17.10
CA ASP A 204 3.67 4.64 -17.09
C ASP A 204 4.01 5.83 -16.18
N SER A 205 2.98 6.49 -15.68
CA SER A 205 3.10 7.69 -14.86
C SER A 205 1.89 7.86 -13.96
N VAL A 206 2.02 8.76 -13.00
CA VAL A 206 0.99 8.96 -11.98
C VAL A 206 0.81 10.41 -11.58
N GLU A 207 -0.40 10.74 -11.14
CA GLU A 207 -0.75 12.02 -10.54
C GLU A 207 -1.48 11.83 -9.21
N PHE A 208 -1.37 12.81 -8.32
CA PHE A 208 -2.09 12.79 -7.05
C PHE A 208 -3.37 13.60 -7.18
N LEU A 209 -4.49 12.98 -6.83
CA LEU A 209 -5.79 13.63 -6.77
C LEU A 209 -6.06 14.26 -5.39
N GLU A 210 -5.47 13.66 -4.35
CA GLU A 210 -5.45 14.17 -2.97
C GLU A 210 -4.12 13.90 -2.29
#